data_AF-A0A351K221-F1
#
_entry.id   AF-A0A351K221-F1
#
_cell.length_a   1.000
_cell.length_b   1.000
_cell.length_c   1.000
_cell.angle_alpha   90.00
_cell.angle_beta   90.00
_cell.angle_gamma   90.00
#
_symmetry.space_group_name_H-M   'P 1'
#
loop_
_entity.id
_entity.type
_entity.pdbx_description
1 polymer ?
#
loop_
_entity_poly.entity_id
_entity_poly.type
_entity_poly.pdbx_seq_one_letter_code
_entity_poly.pdbx_strand_id
1 'polypeptide(L)' 'SGVTGRVFEASGEFLAVAEGWVRGPSVSPIDDPEALGPLVETLLSTARKNSGMNGVAGGPPQPQEGN' A
#
# COMPACT_ATOMS: atom_id res chain seq x y z
N SER A 1 -27.66 1.25 17.39
CA SER A 1 -26.24 1.09 17.04
C SER A 1 -26.14 0.86 15.54
N GLY A 2 -25.02 1.21 14.90
CA GLY A 2 -24.88 1.09 13.44
C GLY A 2 -23.42 1.07 13.02
N VAL A 3 -23.12 0.31 11.97
CA VAL A 3 -21.82 0.31 11.30
C VAL A 3 -21.89 1.32 10.16
N THR A 4 -20.92 2.24 10.09
CA THR A 4 -20.80 3.23 9.00
C THR A 4 -19.33 3.45 8.65
N GLY A 5 -19.06 3.97 7.44
CA GLY A 5 -17.71 4.30 6.98
C GLY A 5 -16.78 3.09 6.78
N ARG A 6 -17.32 1.87 6.70
CA ARG A 6 -16.55 0.65 6.46
C ARG A 6 -16.87 0.07 5.09
N VAL A 7 -15.85 -0.47 4.45
CA VAL A 7 -15.96 -1.25 3.22
C VAL A 7 -15.62 -2.70 3.57
N PHE A 8 -16.47 -3.63 3.17
CA PHE A 8 -16.27 -5.05 3.42
C PHE A 8 -16.00 -5.77 2.10
N GLU A 9 -14.98 -6.62 2.11
CA GLU A 9 -14.79 -7.65 1.09
C GLU A 9 -15.49 -8.92 1.58
N ALA A 10 -16.39 -9.47 0.77
CA ALA A 10 -17.20 -10.62 1.13
C ALA A 10 -17.18 -11.67 0.02
N SER A 11 -16.99 -12.92 0.40
CA SER A 11 -17.04 -14.10 -0.46
C SER A 11 -17.71 -15.27 0.28
N GLY A 12 -17.83 -16.43 -0.37
CA GLY A 12 -18.27 -17.66 0.31
C GLY A 12 -17.25 -18.25 1.29
N GLU A 13 -16.01 -17.73 1.29
CA GLU A 13 -14.91 -18.25 2.09
C GLU A 13 -14.55 -17.31 3.25
N PHE A 14 -14.73 -16.00 3.09
CA PHE A 14 -14.36 -15.03 4.10
C PHE A 14 -15.21 -13.74 4.04
N LEU A 15 -15.20 -13.03 5.17
CA LEU A 15 -15.68 -11.67 5.31
C LEU A 15 -14.55 -10.86 5.95
N ALA A 16 -14.04 -9.86 5.23
CA ALA A 16 -12.94 -9.03 5.69
C ALA A 16 -13.34 -7.55 5.61
N VAL A 17 -12.70 -6.72 6.42
CA VAL A 17 -12.83 -5.27 6.30
C VAL A 17 -11.67 -4.73 5.49
N ALA A 18 -11.98 -4.03 4.41
CA ALA A 18 -10.94 -3.33 3.65
C ALA A 18 -10.38 -2.19 4.52
N GLU A 19 -9.06 -2.21 4.69
CA GLU A 19 -8.34 -1.10 5.29
C GLU A 19 -8.29 0.08 4.32
N GLY A 20 -8.45 1.29 4.84
CA GLY A 20 -8.34 2.50 4.03
C GLY A 20 -6.89 2.77 3.61
N TRP A 21 -6.73 3.76 2.73
CA TRP A 21 -5.41 4.25 2.35
C TRP A 21 -4.70 4.89 3.55
N VAL A 22 -3.45 4.48 3.77
CA VAL A 22 -2.57 5.03 4.82
C VAL A 22 -1.40 5.76 4.14
N ARG A 23 -1.01 6.92 4.68
CA ARG A 23 0.17 7.65 4.19
C ARG A 23 1.43 6.80 4.37
N GLY A 24 2.18 6.61 3.28
CA GLY A 24 3.49 5.94 3.29
C GLY A 24 4.63 6.88 3.71
N PRO A 25 5.89 6.52 3.41
CA PRO A 25 7.04 7.40 3.59
C PRO A 25 6.84 8.77 2.90
N SER A 26 7.49 9.81 3.43
CA SER A 26 7.38 11.18 2.92
C SER A 26 8.70 11.93 3.00
N VAL A 27 8.92 12.85 2.07
CA VAL A 27 10.03 13.81 2.07
C VAL A 27 9.51 15.23 2.23
N SER A 28 10.37 16.14 2.68
CA SER A 28 10.05 17.57 2.67
C SER A 28 10.03 18.13 1.25
N PRO A 29 9.33 19.25 0.99
CA PRO A 29 9.37 19.93 -0.30
C PRO A 29 10.80 20.27 -0.73
N ILE A 30 11.06 20.24 -2.03
CA ILE A 30 12.35 20.59 -2.64
C ILE A 30 12.12 21.53 -3.84
N ASP A 31 13.11 22.39 -4.11
CA ASP A 31 13.03 23.37 -5.21
C ASP A 31 13.62 22.82 -6.52
N ASP A 32 14.62 21.94 -6.44
CA ASP A 32 15.26 21.35 -7.60
C ASP A 32 14.48 20.11 -8.09
N PRO A 33 13.81 20.16 -9.27
CA PRO A 33 13.07 19.03 -9.78
C PRO A 33 13.97 17.86 -10.22
N GLU A 34 15.25 18.09 -10.54
CA GLU A 34 16.18 17.02 -10.97
C GLU A 34 16.54 16.09 -9.80
N ALA A 35 16.45 16.58 -8.56
CA ALA A 35 16.67 15.78 -7.36
C ALA A 35 15.51 14.82 -7.01
N LEU A 36 14.36 14.87 -7.72
CA LEU A 36 13.21 14.00 -7.42
C LEU A 36 13.46 12.52 -7.69
N GLY A 37 14.25 12.16 -8.72
CA GLY A 37 14.48 10.76 -9.11
C GLY A 37 14.97 9.90 -7.94
N PRO A 38 16.13 10.22 -7.33
CA PRO A 38 16.65 9.48 -6.19
C PRO A 38 15.72 9.47 -4.96
N LEU A 39 14.95 10.54 -4.74
CA LEU A 39 13.99 10.60 -3.63
C LEU A 39 12.80 9.66 -3.85
N VAL A 40 12.30 9.55 -5.09
CA VAL A 40 11.23 8.60 -5.45
C VAL A 40 11.71 7.17 -5.22
N GLU A 41 12.93 6.83 -5.64
CA GLU A 41 13.52 5.51 -5.39
C GLU A 41 13.61 5.19 -3.89
N THR A 42 13.98 6.19 -3.08
CA THR A 42 14.05 6.06 -1.62
C THR A 42 12.66 5.85 -1.00
N LEU A 43 11.65 6.61 -1.44
CA LEU A 43 10.27 6.45 -0.98
C LEU A 43 9.72 5.06 -1.33
N LEU A 44 9.97 4.58 -2.54
CA LEU A 44 9.50 3.27 -3.00
C LEU A 44 10.17 2.11 -2.27
N SER A 45 11.47 2.22 -1.95
CA SER A 45 12.20 1.15 -1.23
C SER A 45 11.76 0.99 0.23
N THR A 46 11.23 2.04 0.83
CA THR A 46 10.78 2.05 2.24
C THR A 46 9.26 1.96 2.39
N ALA A 47 8.50 2.10 1.30
CA ALA A 47 7.06 1.96 1.33
C ALA A 47 6.64 0.52 1.62
N ARG A 48 5.52 0.37 2.34
CA ARG A 48 4.80 -0.92 2.43
C ARG A 48 4.54 -1.44 1.01
N LYS A 49 4.79 -2.73 0.78
CA LYS A 49 4.37 -3.40 -0.46
C LYS A 49 2.85 -3.28 -0.63
N ASN A 50 2.39 -3.10 -1.87
CA ASN A 50 0.98 -3.13 -2.20
C ASN A 50 0.33 -4.42 -1.70
N SER A 51 -0.99 -4.42 -1.47
CA SER A 51 -1.73 -5.67 -1.31
C SER A 51 -1.71 -6.44 -2.62
N GLY A 52 -1.60 -7.76 -2.55
CA GLY A 52 -1.78 -8.64 -3.69
C GLY A 52 -3.23 -8.67 -4.15
N MET A 53 -3.48 -9.32 -5.29
CA MET A 53 -4.85 -9.48 -5.84
C MET A 53 -5.79 -10.22 -4.88
N ASN A 54 -5.25 -10.94 -3.90
CA ASN A 54 -5.97 -11.64 -2.84
C ASN A 54 -6.19 -10.79 -1.58
N GLY A 55 -5.91 -9.48 -1.62
CA GLY A 55 -6.06 -8.57 -0.48
C GLY A 55 -4.94 -8.64 0.56
N VAL A 56 -4.04 -9.63 0.49
CA VAL A 56 -2.95 -9.80 1.46
C VAL A 56 -1.82 -8.82 1.19
N ALA A 57 -1.39 -8.07 2.22
CA ALA A 57 -0.27 -7.14 2.12
C ALA A 57 1.00 -7.86 1.62
N GLY A 58 1.63 -7.35 0.56
CA GLY A 58 2.80 -7.96 -0.06
C GLY A 58 2.53 -9.24 -0.86
N GLY A 59 1.26 -9.63 -1.06
CA GLY A 59 0.89 -10.77 -1.91
C GLY A 59 1.26 -10.58 -3.40
N PRO A 60 1.07 -11.60 -4.24
CA PRO A 60 1.37 -11.53 -5.68
C PRO A 60 0.48 -10.53 -6.42
N PRO A 61 0.92 -9.95 -7.56
CA PRO A 61 2.10 -10.28 -8.38
C PRO A 61 3.44 -9.65 -7.96
N GLN A 62 3.52 -9.03 -6.79
CA GLN A 62 4.73 -8.38 -6.30
C GLN A 62 5.88 -9.38 -6.11
N PRO A 63 7.15 -8.97 -6.31
CA PRO A 63 8.32 -9.78 -5.97
C PRO A 63 8.27 -10.26 -4.51
N GLN A 64 8.34 -11.58 -4.36
CA GLN A 64 8.35 -12.27 -3.08
C GLN A 64 9.80 -12.45 -2.62
N GLU A 65 10.04 -12.37 -1.31
CA GLU A 65 11.38 -12.64 -0.78
C GLU A 65 11.76 -14.09 -1.08
N GLY A 66 12.91 -14.30 -1.73
CA GLY A 66 13.40 -15.64 -2.10
C GLY A 66 13.25 -16.03 -3.57
N ASN A 67 12.93 -15.09 -4.48
CA ASN A 67 12.94 -15.31 -5.92
C ASN A 67 13.74 -14.23 -6.64
#